data_AF-A0A5N5KHJ2-F1
#
_entry.id   AF-A0A5N5KHJ2-F1
#
_cell.length_a   1.000
_cell.length_b   1.000
_cell.length_c   1.000
_cell.angle_alpha   90.00
_cell.angle_beta   90.00
_cell.angle_gamma   90.00
#
_symmetry.space_group_name_H-M   'P 1'
#
loop_
_entity.id
_entity.type
_entity.pdbx_description
1 polymer ?
#
loop_
_entity_poly.entity_id
_entity_poly.type
_entity_poly.pdbx_seq_one_letter_code
_entity_poly.pdbx_strand_id
1 'polypeptide(L)'
;MFLSWSVSLSSSSELILEVVSLFPLNTKHPTLIPINDKADADAEYSSSSSLVSYFSYSYEDMVEIGDPGFKWVHPKKVVNYTSGTTSSPKGVVQSHRAVGGTIIYLRKVEASTIYSLIDRHGVTHMSGAPVVLNILTKSPDVEPLKNPVHIITAGAPPPAAMILRTESLGFVVSHGYGLTETAGLVVSCAWKQKWNTLPARERARLKARQGYRRECETRWGFSRGKAVLRGGCLMLVYLKDTLGTSKCMKDGWFYTGDVGVLHHDGYLEIKDRSKDVIISGGENISSVEVESVLYTHPAIHEAAVVGRADEFWGKTPCAFVD
;
A
#
# COMPACT_ATOMS: atom_id res chain seq x y z
N MET A 1 24.33 -7.86 -5.40
CA MET A 1 22.95 -7.55 -5.79
C MET A 1 22.12 -8.73 -5.31
N PHE A 2 21.49 -8.62 -4.15
CA PHE A 2 20.65 -9.69 -3.59
C PHE A 2 19.21 -9.41 -4.03
N LEU A 3 18.63 -10.34 -4.80
CA LEU A 3 17.19 -10.42 -5.02
C LEU A 3 16.65 -11.34 -3.94
N SER A 4 15.82 -10.81 -3.05
CA SER A 4 15.06 -11.61 -2.07
C SER A 4 13.60 -11.58 -2.50
N TRP A 5 13.02 -12.77 -2.70
CA TRP A 5 11.59 -12.97 -2.87
C TRP A 5 11.07 -13.58 -1.58
N SER A 6 10.01 -13.00 -1.02
CA SER A 6 9.30 -13.56 0.14
C SER A 6 7.97 -14.09 -0.37
N VAL A 7 7.87 -15.40 -0.58
CA VAL A 7 6.64 -16.08 -0.98
C VAL A 7 6.45 -17.28 -0.06
N SER A 8 5.25 -17.45 0.49
CA SER A 8 4.88 -18.64 1.26
C SER A 8 5.05 -19.88 0.38
N LEU A 9 5.90 -20.82 0.80
CA LEU A 9 6.39 -21.91 -0.04
C LEU A 9 5.34 -22.94 -0.44
N SER A 10 4.22 -23.05 0.30
CA SER A 10 3.25 -24.12 0.07
C SER A 10 2.48 -24.01 -1.25
N SER A 11 2.39 -22.82 -1.86
CA SER A 11 1.63 -22.58 -3.10
C SER A 11 2.46 -22.16 -4.31
N SER A 12 3.78 -21.96 -4.15
CA SER A 12 4.59 -21.25 -5.14
C SER A 12 5.92 -21.94 -5.52
N SER A 13 6.20 -23.12 -4.97
CA SER A 13 7.44 -23.87 -5.25
C SER A 13 7.56 -24.27 -6.73
N GLU A 14 6.47 -24.74 -7.35
CA GLU A 14 6.45 -25.12 -8.78
C GLU A 14 6.74 -23.94 -9.72
N LEU A 15 6.12 -22.78 -9.45
CA LEU A 15 6.34 -21.54 -10.22
C LEU A 15 7.78 -21.03 -10.10
N ILE A 16 8.39 -21.13 -8.91
CA ILE A 16 9.79 -20.71 -8.70
C ILE A 16 10.74 -21.62 -9.49
N LEU A 17 10.47 -22.92 -9.54
CA LEU A 17 11.29 -23.88 -10.28
C LEU A 17 11.13 -23.73 -11.79
N GLU A 18 9.91 -23.46 -12.27
CA GLU A 18 9.66 -23.11 -13.67
C GLU A 18 10.50 -21.88 -14.06
N VAL A 19 10.49 -20.82 -13.24
CA VAL A 19 11.30 -19.62 -13.48
C VAL A 19 12.81 -19.92 -13.47
N VAL A 20 13.29 -20.78 -12.56
CA VAL A 20 14.72 -21.19 -12.54
C VAL A 20 15.09 -22.01 -13.78
N SER A 21 14.20 -22.86 -14.28
CA SER A 21 14.41 -23.66 -15.49
C SER A 21 14.57 -22.80 -16.75
N LEU A 22 14.07 -21.57 -16.74
CA LEU A 22 14.19 -20.61 -17.85
C LEU A 22 15.57 -19.94 -17.91
N PHE A 23 16.43 -20.13 -16.91
CA PHE A 23 17.80 -19.60 -16.95
C PHE A 23 18.70 -20.45 -17.87
N PRO A 24 19.57 -19.82 -18.68
CA PRO A 24 20.52 -20.56 -19.50
C PRO A 24 21.43 -21.47 -18.66
N LEU A 25 21.68 -22.69 -19.14
CA LEU A 25 22.40 -23.77 -18.43
C LEU A 25 23.78 -23.40 -17.88
N ASN A 26 24.43 -22.34 -18.41
CA ASN A 26 25.76 -21.88 -17.99
C ASN A 26 25.73 -20.56 -17.19
N THR A 27 24.58 -20.18 -16.63
CA THR A 27 24.48 -18.99 -15.78
C THR A 27 24.47 -19.38 -14.31
N LYS A 28 25.22 -18.63 -13.48
CA LYS A 28 25.18 -18.80 -12.03
C LYS A 28 23.77 -18.46 -11.54
N HIS A 29 23.02 -19.47 -11.12
CA HIS A 29 21.67 -19.28 -10.60
C HIS A 29 21.70 -18.48 -9.30
N PRO A 30 20.67 -17.65 -9.02
CA PRO A 30 20.47 -17.09 -7.69
C PRO A 30 20.35 -18.21 -6.65
N THR A 31 21.02 -18.07 -5.51
CA THR A 31 20.82 -18.97 -4.38
C THR A 31 19.39 -18.82 -3.88
N LEU A 32 18.61 -19.89 -3.96
CA LEU A 32 17.27 -19.92 -3.40
C LEU A 32 17.35 -20.29 -1.92
N ILE A 33 16.74 -19.44 -1.08
CA ILE A 33 16.69 -19.63 0.38
C ILE A 33 15.21 -19.69 0.73
N PRO A 34 14.68 -20.88 1.07
CA PRO A 34 13.30 -21.00 1.50
C PRO A 34 13.13 -20.40 2.90
N ILE A 35 12.05 -19.64 3.09
CA ILE A 35 11.59 -19.15 4.40
C ILE A 35 10.38 -20.01 4.78
N ASN A 36 10.61 -21.03 5.61
CA ASN A 36 9.55 -21.91 6.07
C ASN A 36 8.78 -21.22 7.21
N ASP A 37 7.44 -21.18 7.13
CA ASP A 37 6.63 -20.77 8.26
C ASP A 37 6.62 -21.90 9.30
N LYS A 38 6.72 -21.57 10.60
CA LYS A 38 6.76 -22.56 11.69
C LYS A 38 5.52 -23.47 11.75
N ALA A 39 4.44 -23.14 11.04
CA ALA A 39 3.25 -23.99 10.91
C ALA A 39 3.48 -25.20 9.97
N ASP A 40 4.52 -25.17 9.14
CA ASP A 40 4.87 -26.24 8.20
C ASP A 40 6.02 -27.14 8.72
N ALA A 41 6.50 -26.91 9.96
CA ALA A 41 7.58 -27.68 10.56
C ALA A 41 7.20 -29.15 10.86
N ASP A 42 5.90 -29.45 10.95
CA ASP A 42 5.37 -30.79 11.21
C ASP A 42 4.96 -31.53 9.91
N ALA A 43 5.08 -30.89 8.74
CA ALA A 43 4.92 -31.57 7.47
C ALA A 43 6.26 -32.25 7.13
N GLU A 44 6.36 -33.56 7.40
CA GLU A 44 7.38 -34.41 6.79
C GLU A 44 7.30 -34.21 5.26
N TYR A 45 8.18 -33.36 4.72
CA TYR A 45 8.40 -33.27 3.29
C TYR A 45 8.97 -34.61 2.85
N SER A 46 8.07 -35.48 2.39
CA SER A 46 8.40 -36.69 1.66
C SER A 46 9.43 -36.32 0.61
N SER A 47 10.57 -36.99 0.71
CA SER A 47 11.76 -36.86 -0.08
C SER A 47 11.50 -37.12 -1.57
N SER A 48 10.92 -36.16 -2.29
CA SER A 48 11.08 -36.10 -3.73
C SER A 48 12.51 -35.63 -4.01
N SER A 49 13.37 -36.60 -4.31
CA SER A 49 14.83 -36.51 -4.37
C SER A 49 15.41 -35.61 -5.48
N SER A 50 14.61 -34.72 -6.08
CA SER A 50 15.03 -33.76 -7.12
C SER A 50 14.96 -32.30 -6.69
N LEU A 51 14.28 -31.97 -5.57
CA LEU A 51 14.05 -30.59 -5.14
C LEU A 51 15.16 -30.02 -4.24
N VAL A 52 15.84 -30.88 -3.47
CA VAL A 52 16.84 -30.48 -2.48
C VAL A 52 18.11 -29.89 -3.13
N SER A 53 18.41 -30.23 -4.39
CA SER A 53 19.63 -29.75 -5.05
C SER A 53 19.63 -28.25 -5.37
N TYR A 54 18.46 -27.60 -5.40
CA TYR A 54 18.34 -26.16 -5.72
C TYR A 54 18.29 -25.25 -4.49
N PHE A 55 18.00 -25.79 -3.31
CA PHE A 55 17.94 -25.05 -2.05
C PHE A 55 19.15 -25.38 -1.20
N SER A 56 20.15 -24.49 -1.18
CA SER A 56 21.43 -24.75 -0.49
C SER A 56 21.35 -24.60 1.03
N TYR A 57 20.42 -23.78 1.53
CA TYR A 57 20.26 -23.46 2.96
C TYR A 57 18.81 -23.02 3.23
N SER A 58 18.26 -23.32 4.41
CA SER A 58 17.07 -22.62 4.90
C SER A 58 17.42 -21.20 5.38
N TYR A 59 16.41 -20.34 5.54
CA TYR A 59 16.61 -19.01 6.12
C TYR A 59 17.28 -19.06 7.49
N GLU A 60 16.83 -19.95 8.37
CA GLU A 60 17.37 -20.06 9.73
C GLU A 60 18.81 -20.58 9.72
N ASP A 61 19.14 -21.57 8.86
CA ASP A 61 20.53 -22.03 8.67
C ASP A 61 21.44 -20.87 8.25
N MET A 62 20.94 -19.98 7.37
CA MET A 62 21.65 -18.80 6.92
C MET A 62 21.84 -17.74 8.01
N VAL A 63 20.89 -17.60 8.92
CA VAL A 63 21.02 -16.69 10.07
C VAL A 63 22.06 -17.24 11.05
N GLU A 64 22.06 -18.55 11.30
CA GLU A 64 23.01 -19.21 12.21
C GLU A 64 24.46 -19.14 11.73
N ILE A 65 24.72 -19.34 10.43
CA ILE A 65 26.07 -19.24 9.85
C ILE A 65 26.50 -17.80 9.52
N GLY A 66 25.65 -16.82 9.80
CA GLY A 66 25.92 -15.41 9.53
C GLY A 66 27.10 -14.89 10.36
N ASP A 67 27.91 -14.01 9.78
CA ASP A 67 29.00 -13.33 10.50
C ASP A 67 28.43 -12.22 11.40
N PRO A 68 28.45 -12.38 12.76
CA PRO A 68 27.95 -11.36 13.67
C PRO A 68 28.81 -10.08 13.67
N GLY A 69 30.03 -10.15 13.13
CA GLY A 69 30.93 -9.01 12.91
C GLY A 69 30.77 -8.35 11.53
N PHE A 70 29.82 -8.81 10.71
CA PHE A 70 29.65 -8.29 9.35
C PHE A 70 29.38 -6.79 9.37
N LYS A 71 30.33 -6.01 8.81
CA LYS A 71 30.17 -4.57 8.64
C LYS A 71 29.17 -4.30 7.53
N TRP A 72 27.90 -4.16 7.92
CA TRP A 72 26.82 -3.86 7.00
C TRP A 72 27.12 -2.61 6.15
N VAL A 73 27.24 -2.82 4.84
CA VAL A 73 27.40 -1.72 3.88
C VAL A 73 26.02 -1.14 3.62
N HIS A 74 25.82 0.12 4.04
CA HIS A 74 24.58 0.83 3.80
C HIS A 74 24.31 0.90 2.29
N PRO A 75 23.14 0.47 1.81
CA PRO A 75 22.85 0.48 0.38
C PRO A 75 22.84 1.94 -0.11
N LYS A 76 23.77 2.31 -1.00
CA LYS A 76 23.82 3.66 -1.60
C LYS A 76 22.53 4.03 -2.35
N LYS A 77 21.71 3.03 -2.71
CA LYS A 77 20.45 3.12 -3.46
C LYS A 77 19.52 2.00 -2.97
N VAL A 78 18.32 2.33 -2.52
CA VAL A 78 17.23 1.37 -2.23
C VAL A 78 16.37 1.26 -3.48
N VAL A 79 15.88 0.09 -3.88
CA VAL A 79 14.93 -0.04 -5.02
C VAL A 79 13.64 -0.66 -4.50
N ASN A 80 12.51 0.01 -4.69
CA ASN A 80 11.17 -0.44 -4.35
C ASN A 80 10.41 -0.77 -5.62
N TYR A 81 9.80 -1.95 -5.71
CA TYR A 81 8.96 -2.30 -6.85
C TYR A 81 7.52 -1.81 -6.64
N THR A 82 6.98 -1.13 -7.65
CA THR A 82 5.55 -0.80 -7.73
C THR A 82 4.76 -2.04 -8.12
N SER A 83 3.51 -2.15 -7.65
CA SER A 83 2.59 -3.26 -7.99
C SER A 83 2.20 -3.33 -9.47
N GLY A 84 2.57 -2.34 -10.29
CA GLY A 84 2.47 -2.39 -11.74
C GLY A 84 1.02 -2.31 -12.26
N THR A 85 0.44 -1.12 -12.30
CA THR A 85 -0.88 -0.87 -12.98
C THR A 85 -0.83 -1.01 -14.50
N THR A 86 0.29 -1.46 -15.05
CA THR A 86 0.51 -1.77 -16.48
C THR A 86 0.94 -3.23 -16.67
N SER A 87 0.50 -4.15 -15.80
CA SER A 87 0.85 -5.59 -15.82
C SER A 87 2.37 -5.87 -15.81
N SER A 88 3.17 -4.92 -15.33
CA SER A 88 4.63 -5.01 -15.27
C SER A 88 5.15 -4.16 -14.10
N PRO A 89 5.62 -4.78 -13.00
CA PRO A 89 6.18 -4.07 -11.85
C PRO A 89 7.37 -3.19 -12.24
N LYS A 90 7.45 -1.96 -11.70
CA LYS A 90 8.54 -1.02 -12.00
C LYS A 90 9.36 -0.72 -10.75
N GLY A 91 10.68 -0.84 -10.83
CA GLY A 91 11.61 -0.52 -9.75
C GLY A 91 11.85 0.99 -9.60
N VAL A 92 11.67 1.52 -8.39
CA VAL A 92 11.80 2.92 -7.98
C VAL A 92 12.94 3.07 -6.98
N VAL A 93 13.92 3.93 -7.27
CA VAL A 93 15.09 4.10 -6.41
C VAL A 93 14.84 5.13 -5.28
N GLN A 94 15.15 4.80 -4.02
CA GLN A 94 14.95 5.60 -2.79
C GLN A 94 16.19 5.62 -1.85
N SER A 95 16.16 6.46 -0.79
CA SER A 95 17.18 6.60 0.28
C SER A 95 16.51 6.73 1.68
N HIS A 96 17.17 6.28 2.76
CA HIS A 96 16.53 5.75 3.99
C HIS A 96 16.43 6.67 5.24
N ARG A 97 15.52 6.24 6.14
CA ARG A 97 14.89 6.80 7.37
C ARG A 97 15.81 7.22 8.53
N ALA A 98 15.32 8.19 9.33
CA ALA A 98 15.87 8.59 10.64
C ALA A 98 14.75 9.00 11.62
N VAL A 99 14.46 8.25 12.71
CA VAL A 99 13.66 8.76 13.86
C VAL A 99 13.97 8.10 15.23
N GLY A 100 14.87 7.13 15.37
CA GLY A 100 15.34 6.66 16.71
C GLY A 100 14.28 6.05 17.66
N GLY A 101 13.10 5.66 17.17
CA GLY A 101 12.06 4.97 17.96
C GLY A 101 12.09 3.44 17.83
N THR A 102 11.38 2.74 18.71
CA THR A 102 11.17 1.29 18.62
C THR A 102 10.16 0.95 17.54
N ILE A 103 10.55 0.11 16.58
CA ILE A 103 9.67 -0.35 15.49
C ILE A 103 9.28 -1.80 15.79
N ILE A 104 7.98 -2.05 15.90
CA ILE A 104 7.41 -3.40 16.04
C ILE A 104 6.95 -3.85 14.66
N TYR A 105 7.54 -4.95 14.16
CA TYR A 105 7.15 -5.55 12.89
C TYR A 105 6.18 -6.71 13.12
N LEU A 106 5.11 -6.74 12.33
CA LEU A 106 4.20 -7.88 12.25
C LEU A 106 4.51 -8.68 10.99
N ARG A 107 4.60 -10.01 11.12
CA ARG A 107 4.71 -10.92 9.96
C ARG A 107 3.38 -11.04 9.21
N LYS A 108 2.26 -10.99 9.94
CA LYS A 108 0.90 -11.11 9.42
C LYS A 108 0.01 -10.06 10.08
N VAL A 109 -0.93 -9.50 9.31
CA VAL A 109 -1.90 -8.53 9.79
C VAL A 109 -3.09 -9.27 10.39
N GLU A 110 -3.14 -9.31 11.72
CA GLU A 110 -4.25 -9.92 12.48
C GLU A 110 -4.67 -8.98 13.60
N ALA A 111 -5.98 -8.73 13.72
CA ALA A 111 -6.52 -7.76 14.67
C ALA A 111 -6.12 -8.08 16.13
N SER A 112 -6.32 -9.32 16.57
CA SER A 112 -5.97 -9.78 17.93
C SER A 112 -4.50 -9.54 18.27
N THR A 113 -3.60 -9.86 17.34
CA THR A 113 -2.16 -9.63 17.49
C THR A 113 -1.85 -8.13 17.58
N ILE A 114 -2.49 -7.30 16.74
CA ILE A 114 -2.30 -5.84 16.79
C ILE A 114 -2.77 -5.26 18.13
N TYR A 115 -3.98 -5.59 18.59
CA TYR A 115 -4.49 -5.10 19.87
C TYR A 115 -3.63 -5.55 21.06
N SER A 116 -3.19 -6.82 21.07
CA SER A 116 -2.29 -7.35 22.09
C SER A 116 -0.96 -6.59 22.14
N LEU A 117 -0.37 -6.28 20.99
CA LEU A 117 0.88 -5.52 20.91
C LEU A 117 0.69 -4.05 21.31
N ILE A 118 -0.46 -3.44 21.00
CA ILE A 118 -0.79 -2.08 21.44
C ILE A 118 -0.80 -2.02 22.97
N ASP A 119 -1.50 -2.94 23.64
CA ASP A 119 -1.60 -2.96 25.11
C ASP A 119 -0.24 -3.30 25.75
N ARG A 120 0.46 -4.32 25.23
CA ARG A 120 1.74 -4.79 25.78
C ARG A 120 2.88 -3.77 25.66
N HIS A 121 2.96 -3.05 24.55
CA HIS A 121 4.10 -2.18 24.24
C HIS A 121 3.77 -0.70 24.28
N GLY A 122 2.52 -0.31 24.57
CA GLY A 122 2.10 1.08 24.59
C GLY A 122 2.31 1.76 23.23
N VAL A 123 1.92 1.08 22.14
CA VAL A 123 2.08 1.59 20.77
C VAL A 123 1.37 2.94 20.66
N THR A 124 2.07 3.96 20.18
CA THR A 124 1.50 5.32 20.01
C THR A 124 1.18 5.65 18.56
N HIS A 125 1.90 5.03 17.63
CA HIS A 125 1.81 5.30 16.19
C HIS A 125 1.84 4.00 15.40
N MET A 126 1.02 3.93 14.37
CA MET A 126 1.04 2.86 13.38
C MET A 126 0.69 3.38 11.99
N SER A 127 0.96 2.56 10.98
CA SER A 127 0.54 2.79 9.60
C SER A 127 -0.19 1.58 9.07
N GLY A 128 -1.29 1.80 8.35
CA GLY A 128 -2.06 0.71 7.77
C GLY A 128 -2.89 1.18 6.58
N ALA A 129 -2.90 0.39 5.50
CA ALA A 129 -3.80 0.62 4.38
C ALA A 129 -5.28 0.49 4.84
N PRO A 130 -6.27 1.02 4.09
CA PRO A 130 -7.68 0.95 4.48
C PRO A 130 -8.18 -0.48 4.81
N VAL A 131 -7.64 -1.51 4.17
CA VAL A 131 -7.94 -2.91 4.52
C VAL A 131 -7.59 -3.25 5.98
N VAL A 132 -6.50 -2.70 6.52
CA VAL A 132 -6.09 -2.90 7.92
C VAL A 132 -7.10 -2.25 8.85
N LEU A 133 -7.59 -1.06 8.51
CA LEU A 133 -8.64 -0.37 9.28
C LEU A 133 -9.89 -1.25 9.33
N ASN A 134 -10.24 -1.90 8.21
CA ASN A 134 -11.38 -2.80 8.16
C ASN A 134 -11.19 -4.04 9.04
N ILE A 135 -10.02 -4.68 8.97
CA ILE A 135 -9.64 -5.80 9.84
C ILE A 135 -9.78 -5.42 11.32
N LEU A 136 -9.33 -4.23 11.70
CA LEU A 136 -9.44 -3.72 13.07
C LEU A 136 -10.89 -3.49 13.51
N THR A 137 -11.74 -3.01 12.60
CA THR A 137 -13.16 -2.72 12.90
C THR A 137 -14.07 -3.94 12.85
N LYS A 138 -13.68 -5.00 12.13
CA LYS A 138 -14.45 -6.26 12.02
C LYS A 138 -14.16 -7.24 13.17
N SER A 139 -13.12 -7.02 13.96
CA SER A 139 -12.76 -7.93 15.06
C SER A 139 -13.86 -7.96 16.13
N PRO A 140 -14.34 -9.15 16.54
CA PRO A 140 -15.35 -9.26 17.59
C PRO A 140 -14.80 -8.82 18.95
N ASP A 141 -15.68 -8.35 19.82
CA ASP A 141 -15.43 -8.06 21.24
C ASP A 141 -14.26 -7.09 21.52
N VAL A 142 -14.05 -6.12 20.64
CA VAL A 142 -13.02 -5.10 20.82
C VAL A 142 -13.56 -3.92 21.62
N GLU A 143 -13.01 -3.70 22.81
CA GLU A 143 -13.20 -2.48 23.57
C GLU A 143 -12.37 -1.32 22.98
N PRO A 144 -12.84 -0.07 23.08
CA PRO A 144 -12.05 1.10 22.71
C PRO A 144 -10.70 1.12 23.43
N LEU A 145 -9.66 1.57 22.72
CA LEU A 145 -8.30 1.65 23.24
C LEU A 145 -8.22 2.55 24.48
N LYS A 146 -7.48 2.09 25.50
CA LYS A 146 -7.23 2.86 26.73
C LYS A 146 -6.50 4.18 26.47
N ASN A 147 -5.59 4.18 25.50
CA ASN A 147 -4.81 5.33 25.08
C ASN A 147 -4.96 5.54 23.56
N PRO A 148 -5.00 6.79 23.07
CA PRO A 148 -5.14 7.06 21.66
C PRO A 148 -3.94 6.56 20.86
N VAL A 149 -4.20 5.84 19.78
CA VAL A 149 -3.18 5.38 18.83
C VAL A 149 -3.35 6.12 17.51
N HIS A 150 -2.30 6.83 17.09
CA HIS A 150 -2.30 7.55 15.82
C HIS A 150 -2.07 6.56 14.67
N ILE A 151 -3.04 6.44 13.77
CA ILE A 151 -2.93 5.62 12.57
C ILE A 151 -2.87 6.50 11.33
N ILE A 152 -1.79 6.35 10.56
CA ILE A 152 -1.69 6.95 9.23
C ILE A 152 -2.15 5.91 8.20
N THR A 153 -3.19 6.24 7.46
CA THR A 153 -3.70 5.43 6.34
C THR A 153 -3.41 6.08 5.00
N ALA A 154 -3.11 5.27 3.99
CA ALA A 154 -2.72 5.71 2.66
C ALA A 154 -2.80 4.53 1.66
N GLY A 155 -2.48 4.81 0.40
CA GLY A 155 -2.41 3.80 -0.68
C GLY A 155 -3.74 3.55 -1.38
N ALA A 156 -4.86 3.79 -0.71
CA ALA A 156 -6.20 3.83 -1.27
C ALA A 156 -7.06 4.85 -0.50
N PRO A 157 -8.10 5.45 -1.11
CA PRO A 157 -9.01 6.35 -0.41
C PRO A 157 -9.85 5.57 0.62
N PRO A 158 -9.75 5.87 1.93
CA PRO A 158 -10.59 5.24 2.95
C PRO A 158 -12.01 5.85 2.91
N PRO A 159 -13.08 5.03 2.92
CA PRO A 159 -14.44 5.53 3.07
C PRO A 159 -14.62 6.28 4.39
N ALA A 160 -15.37 7.39 4.39
CA ALA A 160 -15.63 8.16 5.60
C ALA A 160 -16.30 7.32 6.71
N ALA A 161 -17.15 6.37 6.34
CA ALA A 161 -17.78 5.43 7.28
C ALA A 161 -16.74 4.53 7.97
N MET A 162 -15.72 4.08 7.24
CA MET A 162 -14.61 3.30 7.80
C MET A 162 -13.82 4.14 8.81
N ILE A 163 -13.45 5.38 8.47
CA ILE A 163 -12.77 6.30 9.39
C ILE A 163 -13.59 6.48 10.68
N LEU A 164 -14.89 6.73 10.54
CA LEU A 164 -15.79 6.92 11.68
C LEU A 164 -15.80 5.70 12.61
N ARG A 165 -15.91 4.49 12.04
CA ARG A 165 -15.87 3.22 12.79
C ARG A 165 -14.52 3.05 13.49
N THR A 166 -13.41 3.26 12.79
CA THR A 166 -12.07 3.14 13.36
C THR A 166 -11.84 4.14 14.51
N GLU A 167 -12.31 5.39 14.40
CA GLU A 167 -12.18 6.36 15.48
C GLU A 167 -13.02 6.03 16.71
N SER A 168 -14.17 5.35 16.56
CA SER A 168 -14.95 4.90 17.72
C SER A 168 -14.23 3.85 18.58
N LEU A 169 -13.20 3.20 18.04
CA LEU A 169 -12.35 2.25 18.77
C LEU A 169 -11.16 2.94 19.47
N GLY A 170 -11.07 4.28 19.47
CA GLY A 170 -10.00 5.02 20.15
C GLY A 170 -8.76 5.30 19.28
N PHE A 171 -8.79 4.95 17.99
CA PHE A 171 -7.74 5.36 17.06
C PHE A 171 -7.91 6.81 16.61
N VAL A 172 -6.79 7.49 16.35
CA VAL A 172 -6.77 8.82 15.74
C VAL A 172 -6.31 8.68 14.29
N VAL A 173 -7.27 8.69 13.36
CA VAL A 173 -7.00 8.45 11.94
C VAL A 173 -6.48 9.72 11.27
N SER A 174 -5.37 9.59 10.55
CA SER A 174 -4.85 10.56 9.58
C SER A 174 -4.75 9.89 8.21
N HIS A 175 -5.14 10.62 7.16
CA HIS A 175 -5.05 10.13 5.80
C HIS A 175 -3.93 10.84 5.04
N GLY A 176 -3.15 10.09 4.27
CA GLY A 176 -2.15 10.63 3.39
C GLY A 176 -2.26 10.07 1.97
N TYR A 177 -1.77 10.86 1.03
CA TYR A 177 -1.57 10.48 -0.35
C TYR A 177 -0.08 10.37 -0.66
N GLY A 178 0.26 9.30 -1.35
CA GLY A 178 1.62 8.95 -1.69
C GLY A 178 1.63 7.87 -2.74
N LEU A 179 2.70 7.87 -3.53
CA LEU A 179 3.00 6.87 -4.53
C LEU A 179 4.40 6.31 -4.21
N THR A 180 4.72 5.14 -4.75
CA THR A 180 6.08 4.62 -4.64
C THR A 180 7.07 5.59 -5.30
N GLU A 181 6.64 6.20 -6.42
CA GLU A 181 7.32 7.25 -7.18
C GLU A 181 7.55 8.53 -6.40
N THR A 182 6.95 8.68 -5.22
CA THR A 182 7.12 9.86 -4.39
C THR A 182 7.79 9.56 -3.05
N ALA A 183 8.43 8.39 -2.94
CA ALA A 183 9.09 7.93 -1.73
C ALA A 183 8.19 7.92 -0.48
N GLY A 184 6.92 7.54 -0.67
CA GLY A 184 5.91 7.53 0.39
C GLY A 184 4.96 8.72 0.30
N LEU A 185 4.56 9.27 1.45
CA LEU A 185 3.54 10.30 1.52
C LEU A 185 4.03 11.66 1.00
N VAL A 186 3.30 12.21 0.04
CA VAL A 186 3.49 13.57 -0.48
C VAL A 186 2.54 14.58 0.12
N VAL A 187 1.31 14.17 0.39
CA VAL A 187 0.26 15.04 0.94
C VAL A 187 -0.36 14.32 2.13
N SER A 188 -0.68 15.08 3.18
CA SER A 188 -1.41 14.56 4.32
C SER A 188 -2.58 15.48 4.66
N CYS A 189 -3.62 14.87 5.22
CA CYS A 189 -4.77 15.57 5.77
C CYS A 189 -4.35 16.26 7.06
N ALA A 190 -3.77 17.46 6.91
CA ALA A 190 -3.47 18.31 8.05
C ALA A 190 -4.77 18.58 8.82
N TRP A 191 -4.82 18.27 10.11
CA TRP A 191 -6.03 18.50 10.88
C TRP A 191 -6.17 20.00 11.22
N LYS A 192 -7.32 20.60 10.93
CA LYS A 192 -7.61 22.00 11.33
C LYS A 192 -8.34 22.01 12.68
N GLN A 193 -7.83 22.76 13.65
CA GLN A 193 -8.42 22.83 15.01
C GLN A 193 -9.92 23.23 15.00
N LYS A 194 -10.34 24.09 14.06
CA LYS A 194 -11.75 24.47 13.89
C LYS A 194 -12.69 23.28 13.65
N TRP A 195 -12.18 22.19 13.11
CA TRP A 195 -12.95 20.97 12.85
C TRP A 195 -13.26 20.15 14.10
N ASN A 196 -12.62 20.45 15.24
CA ASN A 196 -12.91 19.80 16.53
C ASN A 196 -14.36 19.99 16.97
N THR A 197 -15.00 21.08 16.52
CA THR A 197 -16.40 21.41 16.85
C THR A 197 -17.42 20.69 15.97
N LEU A 198 -16.97 20.02 14.90
CA LEU A 198 -17.86 19.35 13.97
C LEU A 198 -18.30 17.97 14.48
N PRO A 199 -19.53 17.52 14.13
CA PRO A 199 -19.98 16.17 14.42
C PRO A 199 -19.02 15.11 13.87
N ALA A 200 -18.90 13.97 14.54
CA ALA A 200 -17.96 12.90 14.16
C ALA A 200 -18.07 12.46 12.69
N ARG A 201 -19.28 12.37 12.15
CA ARG A 201 -19.54 12.04 10.73
C ARG A 201 -18.93 13.08 9.78
N GLU A 202 -19.06 14.37 10.08
CA GLU A 202 -18.48 15.45 9.28
C GLU A 202 -16.96 15.49 9.40
N ARG A 203 -16.43 15.25 10.61
CA ARG A 203 -14.98 15.08 10.81
C ARG A 203 -14.42 13.94 9.96
N ALA A 204 -15.10 12.79 9.93
CA ALA A 204 -14.69 11.64 9.13
C ALA A 204 -14.72 11.93 7.62
N ARG A 205 -15.74 12.66 7.12
CA ARG A 205 -15.79 13.13 5.73
C ARG A 205 -14.62 14.03 5.35
N LEU A 206 -14.22 14.93 6.26
CA LEU A 206 -13.05 15.79 6.05
C LEU A 206 -11.73 14.99 6.09
N LYS A 207 -11.61 14.03 7.02
CA LYS A 207 -10.44 13.12 7.13
C LYS A 207 -10.28 12.19 5.94
N ALA A 208 -11.35 11.85 5.24
CA ALA A 208 -11.30 11.04 4.01
C ALA A 208 -10.56 11.75 2.87
N ARG A 209 -10.38 13.07 2.93
CA ARG A 209 -9.61 13.84 1.94
C ARG A 209 -8.10 13.68 2.19
N GLN A 210 -7.31 13.76 1.12
CA GLN A 210 -5.85 13.60 1.17
C GLN A 210 -5.14 14.84 1.69
N GLY A 211 -5.75 16.02 1.59
CA GLY A 211 -5.32 17.24 2.28
C GLY A 211 -4.42 18.18 1.50
N TYR A 212 -3.58 18.92 2.20
CA TYR A 212 -2.58 19.82 1.61
C TYR A 212 -1.28 19.70 2.41
N ARG A 213 -0.13 19.60 1.73
CA ARG A 213 1.17 19.54 2.40
C ARG A 213 1.68 20.96 2.67
N ARG A 214 1.89 21.32 3.94
CA ARG A 214 2.39 22.65 4.33
C ARG A 214 3.91 22.79 4.25
N GLU A 215 4.65 21.68 4.31
CA GLU A 215 6.11 21.65 4.45
C GLU A 215 6.75 20.71 3.42
N CYS A 216 7.10 21.23 2.25
CA CYS A 216 8.21 20.83 1.37
C CYS A 216 8.18 21.70 0.11
N GLU A 217 9.31 21.81 -0.58
CA GLU A 217 9.46 22.41 -1.92
C GLU A 217 8.67 21.68 -3.03
N THR A 218 7.84 20.69 -2.66
CA THR A 218 7.01 19.91 -3.56
C THR A 218 5.77 20.71 -3.96
N ARG A 219 5.80 21.24 -5.19
CA ARG A 219 4.65 21.86 -5.85
C ARG A 219 3.73 20.76 -6.35
N TRP A 220 2.44 21.03 -6.27
CA TRP A 220 1.41 20.16 -6.81
C TRP A 220 0.33 20.99 -7.48
N GLY A 221 -0.44 20.36 -8.36
CA GLY A 221 -1.58 21.00 -9.00
C GLY A 221 -2.38 20.02 -9.85
N PHE A 222 -3.32 20.56 -10.62
CA PHE A 222 -4.09 19.81 -11.61
C PHE A 222 -3.75 20.28 -13.02
N SER A 223 -3.44 19.32 -13.89
CA SER A 223 -3.34 19.55 -15.34
C SER A 223 -4.33 18.64 -16.04
N ARG A 224 -5.32 19.25 -16.73
CA ARG A 224 -6.43 18.52 -17.38
C ARG A 224 -7.15 17.56 -16.41
N GLY A 225 -7.38 17.99 -15.17
CA GLY A 225 -8.02 17.20 -14.11
C GLY A 225 -7.15 16.13 -13.45
N LYS A 226 -5.89 15.97 -13.87
CA LYS A 226 -4.95 14.99 -13.30
C LYS A 226 -3.98 15.64 -12.34
N ALA A 227 -3.72 14.98 -11.21
CA ALA A 227 -2.74 15.43 -10.25
C ALA A 227 -1.33 15.39 -10.85
N VAL A 228 -0.60 16.49 -10.67
CA VAL A 228 0.81 16.63 -11.06
C VAL A 228 1.63 17.08 -9.86
N LEU A 229 2.84 16.56 -9.75
CA LEU A 229 3.76 16.80 -8.65
C LEU A 229 5.12 17.27 -9.16
N ARG A 230 5.82 18.14 -8.45
CA ARG A 230 7.19 18.57 -8.72
C ARG A 230 7.92 18.87 -7.42
N GLY A 231 8.98 18.13 -7.10
CA GLY A 231 9.75 18.36 -5.87
C GLY A 231 10.85 17.32 -5.66
N GLY A 232 11.66 17.51 -4.61
CA GLY A 232 12.81 16.64 -4.31
C GLY A 232 12.46 15.23 -3.84
N CYS A 233 11.19 14.94 -3.52
CA CYS A 233 10.73 13.61 -3.12
C CYS A 233 10.34 12.71 -4.30
N LEU A 234 10.44 13.20 -5.55
CA LEU A 234 10.07 12.42 -6.73
C LEU A 234 11.14 11.39 -7.09
N MET A 235 10.69 10.30 -7.71
CA MET A 235 11.55 9.30 -8.33
C MET A 235 12.47 9.95 -9.36
N LEU A 236 13.64 9.34 -9.54
CA LEU A 236 14.56 9.75 -10.60
C LEU A 236 14.06 9.26 -11.97
N VAL A 237 13.82 7.95 -12.08
CA VAL A 237 13.40 7.25 -13.29
C VAL A 237 12.74 5.92 -12.91
N TYR A 238 11.99 5.32 -13.82
CA TYR A 238 11.72 3.89 -13.77
C TYR A 238 12.94 3.10 -14.27
N LEU A 239 13.39 2.13 -13.48
CA LEU A 239 14.55 1.32 -13.84
C LEU A 239 14.33 0.57 -15.17
N LYS A 240 15.21 0.81 -16.14
CA LYS A 240 15.18 0.21 -17.49
C LYS A 240 13.90 0.50 -18.31
N ASP A 241 13.10 1.50 -17.92
CA ASP A 241 11.88 1.90 -18.63
C ASP A 241 11.93 3.40 -18.96
N THR A 242 12.73 3.75 -19.96
CA THR A 242 12.90 5.13 -20.44
C THR A 242 11.61 5.69 -21.03
N LEU A 243 10.84 4.86 -21.73
CA LEU A 243 9.54 5.23 -22.32
C LEU A 243 8.49 5.50 -21.25
N GLY A 244 8.39 4.67 -20.22
CA GLY A 244 7.50 4.92 -19.09
C GLY A 244 7.90 6.16 -18.32
N THR A 245 9.20 6.40 -18.15
CA THR A 245 9.73 7.60 -17.50
C THR A 245 9.34 8.85 -18.29
N SER A 246 9.59 8.91 -19.60
CA SER A 246 9.26 10.08 -20.42
C SER A 246 7.76 10.34 -20.57
N LYS A 247 6.92 9.29 -20.46
CA LYS A 247 5.45 9.43 -20.47
C LYS A 247 4.92 10.17 -19.24
N CYS A 248 5.50 9.93 -18.07
CA CYS A 248 5.01 10.50 -16.80
C CYS A 248 5.85 11.66 -16.27
N MET A 249 7.09 11.84 -16.73
CA MET A 249 7.97 12.95 -16.35
C MET A 249 8.11 13.94 -17.50
N LYS A 250 7.65 15.18 -17.31
CA LYS A 250 7.74 16.27 -18.30
C LYS A 250 8.14 17.57 -17.63
N ASP A 251 9.24 18.18 -18.06
CA ASP A 251 9.74 19.47 -17.55
C ASP A 251 9.88 19.53 -16.01
N GLY A 252 10.32 18.40 -15.41
CA GLY A 252 10.46 18.24 -13.96
C GLY A 252 9.15 18.00 -13.20
N TRP A 253 8.01 17.90 -13.90
CA TRP A 253 6.72 17.50 -13.34
C TRP A 253 6.46 16.02 -13.56
N PHE A 254 6.01 15.36 -12.50
CA PHE A 254 5.51 14.00 -12.50
C PHE A 254 3.98 13.99 -12.62
N TYR A 255 3.46 13.30 -13.62
CA TYR A 255 2.04 13.10 -13.88
C TYR A 255 1.61 11.77 -13.25
N THR A 256 0.85 11.85 -12.17
CA THR A 256 0.53 10.66 -11.35
C THR A 256 -0.48 9.74 -12.04
N GLY A 257 -1.34 10.32 -12.89
CA GLY A 257 -2.45 9.61 -13.51
C GLY A 257 -3.70 9.55 -12.65
N ASP A 258 -3.65 10.12 -11.44
CA ASP A 258 -4.80 10.23 -10.53
C ASP A 258 -5.63 11.47 -10.86
N VAL A 259 -6.95 11.32 -10.82
CA VAL A 259 -7.94 12.37 -11.03
C VAL A 259 -8.44 12.84 -9.69
N GLY A 260 -8.61 14.14 -9.52
CA GLY A 260 -9.08 14.69 -8.25
C GLY A 260 -9.62 16.11 -8.39
N VAL A 261 -10.00 16.66 -7.25
CA VAL A 261 -10.50 18.03 -7.13
C VAL A 261 -9.75 18.77 -6.03
N LEU A 262 -9.64 20.09 -6.20
CA LEU A 262 -9.18 21.01 -5.17
C LEU A 262 -10.42 21.68 -4.56
N HIS A 263 -10.62 21.51 -3.25
CA HIS A 263 -11.69 22.17 -2.53
C HIS A 263 -11.38 23.65 -2.29
N HIS A 264 -12.43 24.45 -2.07
CA HIS A 264 -12.31 25.89 -1.79
C HIS A 264 -11.38 26.21 -0.59
N ASP A 265 -11.23 25.26 0.33
CA ASP A 265 -10.40 25.39 1.53
C ASP A 265 -8.96 24.89 1.34
N GLY A 266 -8.58 24.61 0.10
CA GLY A 266 -7.24 24.20 -0.33
C GLY A 266 -6.98 22.70 -0.27
N TYR A 267 -7.96 21.87 0.11
CA TYR A 267 -7.75 20.44 0.31
C TYR A 267 -7.85 19.67 -0.99
N LEU A 268 -6.89 18.79 -1.22
CA LEU A 268 -6.93 17.80 -2.27
C LEU A 268 -7.87 16.67 -1.90
N GLU A 269 -8.71 16.29 -2.85
CA GLU A 269 -9.44 15.03 -2.83
C GLU A 269 -9.18 14.26 -4.14
N ILE A 270 -8.57 13.09 -4.02
CA ILE A 270 -8.42 12.14 -5.13
C ILE A 270 -9.77 11.45 -5.32
N LYS A 271 -10.27 11.49 -6.55
CA LYS A 271 -11.55 10.92 -6.95
C LYS A 271 -11.40 9.56 -7.59
N ASP A 272 -10.39 9.38 -8.45
CA ASP A 272 -10.21 8.11 -9.15
C ASP A 272 -8.82 8.01 -9.78
N ARG A 273 -8.46 6.85 -10.34
CA ARG A 273 -7.40 6.79 -11.35
C ARG A 273 -7.98 7.05 -12.73
N SER A 274 -7.26 7.81 -13.55
CA SER A 274 -7.73 8.12 -14.92
C SER A 274 -7.94 6.90 -15.82
N LYS A 275 -7.44 5.72 -15.44
CA LYS A 275 -7.69 4.45 -16.16
C LYS A 275 -8.86 3.64 -15.59
N ASP A 276 -9.25 3.91 -14.35
CA ASP A 276 -10.25 3.14 -13.62
C ASP A 276 -11.65 3.79 -13.71
N VAL A 277 -11.72 5.04 -14.20
CA VAL A 277 -12.97 5.72 -14.57
C VAL A 277 -13.80 4.85 -15.54
N ILE A 278 -15.04 4.57 -15.16
CA ILE A 278 -15.98 3.78 -15.93
C ILE A 278 -16.70 4.72 -16.90
N ILE A 279 -16.53 4.49 -18.20
CA ILE A 279 -17.23 5.26 -19.24
C ILE A 279 -18.45 4.46 -19.68
N SER A 280 -19.64 4.94 -19.33
CA SER A 280 -20.93 4.30 -19.63
C SER A 280 -21.75 5.23 -20.51
N GLY A 281 -21.94 4.90 -21.79
CA GLY A 281 -22.73 5.74 -22.70
C GLY A 281 -22.14 7.12 -22.99
N GLY A 282 -20.83 7.29 -22.82
CA GLY A 282 -20.16 8.59 -22.94
C GLY A 282 -20.07 9.40 -21.65
N GLU A 283 -20.73 8.95 -20.58
CA GLU A 283 -20.67 9.58 -19.25
C GLU A 283 -19.57 8.95 -18.39
N ASN A 284 -18.84 9.77 -17.66
CA ASN A 284 -17.78 9.32 -16.75
C ASN A 284 -18.36 9.02 -15.36
N ILE A 285 -18.21 7.79 -14.91
CA ILE A 285 -18.63 7.31 -13.60
C ILE A 285 -17.39 6.96 -12.79
N SER A 286 -17.24 7.56 -11.61
CA SER A 286 -16.15 7.22 -10.68
C SER A 286 -16.52 5.99 -9.85
N SER A 287 -15.66 4.97 -9.85
CA SER A 287 -15.85 3.77 -9.04
C SER A 287 -15.85 4.10 -7.54
N VAL A 288 -14.91 4.93 -7.10
CA VAL A 288 -14.75 5.37 -5.70
C VAL A 288 -15.98 6.14 -5.20
N GLU A 289 -16.63 6.92 -6.06
CA GLU A 289 -17.87 7.62 -5.71
C GLU A 289 -19.02 6.63 -5.46
N VAL A 290 -19.19 5.65 -6.34
CA VAL A 290 -20.21 4.60 -6.19
C VAL A 290 -19.92 3.76 -4.94
N GLU A 291 -18.67 3.36 -4.71
CA GLU A 291 -18.24 2.66 -3.49
C GLU A 291 -18.59 3.48 -2.24
N SER A 292 -18.26 4.77 -2.23
CA SER A 292 -18.54 5.66 -1.09
C SER A 292 -20.03 5.73 -0.74
N VAL A 293 -20.92 5.69 -1.74
CA VAL A 293 -22.37 5.61 -1.53
C VAL A 293 -22.76 4.25 -0.95
N LEU A 294 -22.23 3.14 -1.49
CA LEU A 294 -22.50 1.79 -0.99
C LEU A 294 -22.10 1.64 0.49
N TYR A 295 -20.94 2.18 0.88
CA TYR A 295 -20.48 2.18 2.28
C TYR A 295 -21.39 2.94 3.26
N THR A 296 -22.37 3.71 2.79
CA THR A 296 -23.36 4.35 3.68
C THR A 296 -24.45 3.37 4.13
N HIS A 297 -24.63 2.25 3.43
CA HIS A 297 -25.63 1.25 3.76
C HIS A 297 -25.16 0.40 4.95
N PRO A 298 -25.94 0.26 6.04
CA PRO A 298 -25.51 -0.44 7.25
C PRO A 298 -25.10 -1.91 7.05
N ALA A 299 -25.69 -2.59 6.06
CA ALA A 299 -25.38 -3.99 5.75
C ALA A 299 -24.14 -4.18 4.88
N ILE A 300 -23.52 -3.10 4.37
CA ILE A 300 -22.34 -3.18 3.51
C ILE A 300 -21.08 -2.89 4.35
N HIS A 301 -20.24 -3.89 4.47
CA HIS A 301 -18.96 -3.82 5.17
C HIS A 301 -17.83 -3.45 4.23
N GLU A 302 -17.82 -4.03 3.04
CA GLU A 302 -16.88 -3.78 1.95
C GLU A 302 -17.63 -3.62 0.62
N ALA A 303 -17.12 -2.73 -0.22
CA ALA A 303 -17.60 -2.54 -1.57
C ALA A 303 -16.40 -2.27 -2.50
N ALA A 304 -16.43 -2.90 -3.67
CA ALA A 304 -15.52 -2.64 -4.77
C ALA A 304 -16.34 -2.50 -6.07
N VAL A 305 -16.10 -1.44 -6.84
CA VAL A 305 -16.83 -1.16 -8.08
C VAL A 305 -15.87 -1.19 -9.26
N VAL A 306 -16.21 -1.98 -10.27
CA VAL A 306 -15.44 -2.11 -11.50
C VAL A 306 -16.32 -1.91 -12.73
N GLY A 307 -15.71 -1.50 -13.85
CA GLY A 307 -16.42 -1.45 -15.12
C GLY A 307 -16.57 -2.85 -15.72
N ARG A 308 -17.81 -3.31 -15.88
CA ARG A 308 -18.17 -4.53 -16.62
C ARG A 308 -18.45 -4.17 -18.06
N ALA A 309 -17.96 -4.96 -19.02
CA ALA A 309 -18.28 -4.74 -20.43
C ALA A 309 -19.80 -4.84 -20.67
N ASP A 310 -20.32 -3.97 -21.53
CA ASP A 310 -21.73 -3.88 -21.87
C ASP A 310 -21.90 -3.62 -23.37
N GLU A 311 -22.80 -4.36 -24.03
CA GLU A 311 -22.97 -4.29 -25.49
C GLU A 311 -23.50 -2.93 -25.97
N PHE A 312 -24.31 -2.25 -25.15
CA PHE A 312 -24.95 -0.99 -25.54
C PHE A 312 -24.21 0.22 -24.98
N TRP A 313 -23.77 0.15 -23.73
CA TRP A 313 -23.15 1.27 -23.03
C TRP A 313 -21.62 1.27 -23.08
N GLY A 314 -21.02 0.24 -23.69
CA GLY A 314 -19.58 -0.01 -23.68
C GLY A 314 -19.11 -0.61 -22.35
N LYS A 315 -19.38 0.09 -21.23
CA LYS A 315 -19.21 -0.44 -19.87
C LYS A 315 -20.36 -0.02 -18.97
N THR A 316 -20.71 -0.85 -17.99
CA THR A 316 -21.61 -0.54 -16.88
C THR A 316 -20.91 -0.77 -15.54
N PRO A 317 -21.22 0.01 -14.48
CA PRO A 317 -20.65 -0.24 -13.16
C PRO A 317 -21.18 -1.56 -12.59
N CYS A 318 -20.27 -2.36 -12.03
CA CYS A 318 -20.57 -3.61 -11.35
C CYS A 318 -19.97 -3.55 -9.95
N ALA A 319 -20.81 -3.71 -8.93
CA ALA A 319 -20.40 -3.68 -7.53
C ALA A 319 -20.29 -5.09 -6.97
N PHE A 320 -19.20 -5.37 -6.25
CA PHE A 320 -19.02 -6.52 -5.39
C PHE A 320 -19.12 -6.02 -3.95
N VAL A 321 -19.99 -6.64 -3.15
CA VAL A 321 -20.28 -6.23 -1.77
C VAL A 321 -20.18 -7.41 -0.81
N ASP A 322 -19.69 -7.12 0.39
CA ASP A 322 -19.59 -8.02 1.57
C ASP A 322 -20.09 -7.26 2.81
#